data_AF-A0A1I2VUP8-F1
#
_entry.id   AF-A0A1I2VUP8-F1
#
_cell.length_a   1.000
_cell.length_b   1.000
_cell.length_c   1.000
_cell.angle_alpha   90.00
_cell.angle_beta   90.00
_cell.angle_gamma   90.00
#
_symmetry.space_group_name_H-M   'P 1'
#
loop_
_entity.id
_entity.type
_entity.pdbx_description
1 polymer ?
#
loop_
_entity_poly.entity_id
_entity_poly.type
_entity_poly.pdbx_seq_one_letter_code
_entity_poly.pdbx_strand_id
1 'polypeptide(L)'
;MLKLEIRLNAEQISEGGKHTPEVLYGMLIRAFQKEQIDYSEKPDETVLFVGRGCTKDYACFGKLITALRNQSWFMEYVERWIWYNSDDGEDENDFVVEDVLLHYTNRTSIE
;
A
#
# COMPACT_ATOMS: atom_id res chain seq x y z
N MET A 1 -11.18 -10.57 4.94
CA MET A 1 -10.80 -9.66 3.84
C MET A 1 -9.42 -9.05 4.08
N LEU A 2 -8.61 -8.77 3.06
CA LEU A 2 -7.31 -8.10 3.23
C LEU A 2 -7.32 -6.72 2.58
N LYS A 3 -6.70 -5.72 3.21
CA LYS A 3 -6.58 -4.37 2.66
C LYS A 3 -5.21 -3.77 2.89
N LEU A 4 -4.81 -2.86 2.00
CA LEU A 4 -3.57 -2.10 2.11
C LEU A 4 -3.81 -0.65 1.69
N GLU A 5 -3.49 0.28 2.58
CA GLU A 5 -3.49 1.71 2.28
C GLU A 5 -2.08 2.15 1.92
N ILE A 6 -1.95 2.90 0.83
CA ILE A 6 -0.69 3.51 0.40
C ILE A 6 -0.95 4.96 0.05
N ARG A 7 -0.15 5.86 0.62
CA ARG A 7 -0.06 7.26 0.19
C ARG A 7 1.41 7.64 0.01
N LEU A 8 1.69 8.28 -1.12
CA LEU A 8 2.98 8.85 -1.46
C LEU A 8 2.91 10.37 -1.27
N ASN A 9 4.00 10.97 -0.81
CA ASN A 9 4.14 12.41 -0.66
C ASN A 9 4.28 13.08 -2.04
N ALA A 10 3.17 13.57 -2.59
CA ALA A 10 3.12 14.15 -3.93
C ALA A 10 3.99 15.40 -4.10
N GLU A 11 4.12 16.20 -3.04
CA GLU A 11 4.97 17.40 -3.01
C GLU A 11 6.44 17.03 -3.18
N GLN A 12 6.95 16.10 -2.35
CA GLN A 12 8.33 15.63 -2.37
C GLN A 12 8.70 14.97 -3.72
N ILE A 13 7.76 14.20 -4.31
CA ILE A 13 7.95 13.59 -5.64
C ILE A 13 8.14 14.69 -6.70
N SER A 14 7.26 15.69 -6.67
CA SER A 14 7.24 16.79 -7.65
C SER A 14 8.48 17.69 -7.53
N GLU A 15 8.91 18.00 -6.30
CA GLU A 15 10.13 18.76 -6.03
C GLU A 15 11.40 18.03 -6.47
N GLY A 16 11.42 16.69 -6.34
CA GLY A 16 12.54 15.86 -6.75
C GLY A 16 12.78 15.84 -8.27
N GLY A 17 11.78 16.18 -9.08
CA GLY A 17 11.86 16.33 -10.55
C GLY A 17 12.17 15.06 -11.35
N LYS A 18 12.41 13.92 -10.70
CA LYS A 18 12.75 12.63 -11.34
C LYS A 18 11.53 11.82 -11.75
N HIS A 19 10.43 11.98 -11.03
CA HIS A 19 9.17 11.25 -11.22
C HIS A 19 8.00 12.22 -11.04
N THR A 20 6.83 11.85 -11.54
CA THR A 20 5.58 12.54 -11.20
C THR A 20 4.71 11.62 -10.34
N PRO A 21 3.87 12.15 -9.44
CA PRO A 21 2.98 11.34 -8.61
C PRO A 21 2.13 10.37 -9.45
N GLU A 22 1.60 10.84 -10.59
CA GLU A 22 0.74 10.04 -11.47
C GLU A 22 1.46 8.83 -12.05
N VAL A 23 2.75 8.97 -12.38
CA VAL A 23 3.57 7.85 -12.86
C VAL A 23 3.79 6.83 -11.76
N LEU A 24 4.12 7.26 -10.54
CA LEU A 24 4.38 6.36 -9.42
C LEU A 24 3.10 5.63 -8.96
N TYR A 25 1.99 6.35 -8.79
CA TYR A 25 0.70 5.73 -8.51
C TYR A 25 0.23 4.81 -9.64
N GLY A 26 0.42 5.21 -10.90
CA GLY A 26 0.12 4.36 -12.05
C GLY A 26 0.92 3.06 -12.05
N MET A 27 2.18 3.08 -11.62
CA MET A 27 2.99 1.86 -11.44
C MET A 27 2.46 0.98 -10.30
N LEU A 28 2.12 1.58 -9.15
CA LEU A 28 1.52 0.86 -8.02
C LEU A 28 0.23 0.15 -8.47
N ILE A 29 -0.73 0.90 -8.99
CA ILE A 29 -2.03 0.37 -9.42
C ILE A 29 -1.85 -0.79 -10.41
N ARG A 30 -0.99 -0.62 -11.42
CA ARG A 30 -0.71 -1.70 -12.39
C ARG A 30 -0.09 -2.94 -11.74
N ALA A 31 0.73 -2.79 -10.70
CA ALA A 31 1.32 -3.92 -10.00
C ALA A 31 0.27 -4.71 -9.22
N PHE A 32 -0.64 -4.04 -8.50
CA PHE A 32 -1.72 -4.68 -7.75
C PHE A 32 -2.79 -5.29 -8.67
N GLN A 33 -3.16 -4.60 -9.76
CA GLN A 33 -4.10 -5.14 -10.74
C GLN A 33 -3.60 -6.41 -11.44
N LYS A 34 -2.28 -6.54 -11.69
CA LYS A 34 -1.69 -7.78 -12.22
C LYS A 34 -1.88 -8.97 -11.29
N GLU A 35 -1.86 -8.71 -9.98
CA GLU A 35 -2.16 -9.70 -8.94
C GLU A 35 -3.66 -9.76 -8.63
N GLN A 36 -4.50 -9.16 -9.49
CA GLN A 36 -5.94 -9.29 -9.42
C GLN A 36 -6.57 -8.65 -8.16
N ILE A 37 -5.88 -7.69 -7.55
CA ILE A 37 -6.31 -6.92 -6.39
C ILE A 37 -7.03 -5.64 -6.85
N ASP A 38 -8.20 -5.37 -6.27
CA ASP A 38 -9.01 -4.19 -6.58
C ASP A 38 -8.46 -2.95 -5.86
N TYR A 39 -8.82 -1.75 -6.34
CA TYR A 39 -8.39 -0.50 -5.71
C TYR A 39 -9.48 0.58 -5.76
N SER A 40 -9.38 1.52 -4.84
CA SER A 40 -10.17 2.75 -4.82
C SER A 40 -9.31 3.91 -4.32
N GLU A 41 -9.50 5.09 -4.88
CA GLU A 41 -8.82 6.31 -4.46
C GLU A 41 -9.66 7.04 -3.42
N LYS A 42 -9.01 7.53 -2.36
CA LYS A 42 -9.62 8.38 -1.34
C LYS A 42 -9.37 9.87 -1.65
N PRO A 43 -10.16 10.80 -1.09
CA PRO A 43 -9.99 12.25 -1.34
C PRO A 43 -8.64 12.81 -0.92
N ASP A 44 -7.94 12.15 0.00
CA ASP A 44 -6.64 12.56 0.52
C ASP A 44 -5.46 11.94 -0.27
N GLU A 45 -5.71 11.49 -1.50
CA GLU A 45 -4.74 10.81 -2.38
C GLU A 45 -4.27 9.44 -1.89
N THR A 46 -4.78 8.94 -0.76
CA THR A 46 -4.55 7.56 -0.32
C THR A 46 -5.23 6.60 -1.29
N VAL A 47 -4.46 5.62 -1.78
CA VAL A 47 -5.00 4.50 -2.56
C VAL A 47 -5.23 3.32 -1.62
N LEU A 48 -6.46 2.83 -1.59
CA LEU A 48 -6.85 1.63 -0.86
C LEU A 48 -6.88 0.45 -1.83
N PHE A 49 -6.05 -0.55 -1.58
CA PHE A 49 -6.06 -1.84 -2.28
C PHE A 49 -6.84 -2.87 -1.45
N VAL A 50 -7.73 -3.62 -2.08
CA VAL A 50 -8.65 -4.55 -1.42
C VAL A 50 -8.57 -5.92 -2.09
N GLY A 51 -8.29 -6.95 -1.30
CA GLY A 51 -8.36 -8.34 -1.75
C GLY A 51 -9.77 -8.73 -2.15
N ARG A 52 -9.93 -9.90 -2.77
CA ARG A 52 -11.25 -10.44 -3.14
C ARG A 52 -11.78 -11.48 -2.16
N GLY A 53 -11.10 -11.67 -1.03
CA GLY A 53 -11.45 -12.66 -0.03
C GLY A 53 -11.06 -14.07 -0.45
N CYS A 54 -10.07 -14.22 -1.33
CA CYS A 54 -9.60 -15.52 -1.81
C CYS A 54 -8.25 -15.89 -1.17
N THR A 55 -7.95 -17.19 -1.08
CA THR A 55 -6.74 -17.69 -0.39
C THR A 55 -5.42 -17.20 -0.99
N LYS A 56 -5.42 -16.68 -2.22
CA LYS A 56 -4.23 -16.14 -2.87
C LYS A 56 -3.91 -14.71 -2.43
N ASP A 57 -4.89 -13.98 -1.90
CA ASP A 57 -4.73 -12.56 -1.58
C ASP A 57 -3.58 -12.34 -0.60
N TYR A 58 -3.50 -13.16 0.46
CA TYR A 58 -2.43 -13.07 1.47
C TYR A 58 -1.04 -13.17 0.84
N ALA A 59 -0.83 -14.18 -0.01
CA ALA A 59 0.44 -14.38 -0.70
C ALA A 59 0.75 -13.25 -1.70
N CYS A 60 -0.25 -12.77 -2.43
CA CYS A 60 -0.11 -11.66 -3.37
C CYS A 60 0.25 -10.35 -2.67
N PHE A 61 -0.45 -10.01 -1.59
CA PHE A 61 -0.15 -8.83 -0.80
C PHE A 61 1.23 -8.93 -0.13
N GLY A 62 1.60 -10.07 0.46
CA GLY A 62 2.91 -10.27 1.06
C GLY A 62 4.06 -10.12 0.06
N LYS A 63 3.88 -10.66 -1.16
CA LYS A 63 4.80 -10.47 -2.29
C LYS A 63 4.93 -8.99 -2.67
N LEU A 64 3.81 -8.29 -2.83
CA LEU A 64 3.81 -6.87 -3.22
C LEU A 64 4.42 -5.98 -2.15
N ILE A 65 4.11 -6.20 -0.87
CA ILE A 65 4.75 -5.48 0.24
C ILE A 65 6.26 -5.66 0.20
N THR A 66 6.71 -6.91 0.07
CA THR A 66 8.14 -7.22 0.04
C THR A 66 8.82 -6.58 -1.17
N ALA A 67 8.15 -6.56 -2.32
CA ALA A 67 8.66 -5.91 -3.52
C ALA A 67 8.78 -4.39 -3.35
N LEU A 68 7.76 -3.73 -2.77
CA LEU A 68 7.74 -2.28 -2.52
C LEU A 68 8.81 -1.86 -1.52
N ARG A 69 8.99 -2.63 -0.44
CA ARG A 69 10.07 -2.41 0.56
C ARG A 69 11.45 -2.28 -0.10
N ASN A 70 11.69 -3.05 -1.16
CA ASN A 70 12.97 -3.09 -1.85
C ASN A 70 13.13 -1.97 -2.92
N GLN A 71 12.11 -1.14 -3.12
CA GLN A 71 12.18 0.00 -4.04
C GLN A 71 12.59 1.27 -3.29
N SER A 72 13.78 1.81 -3.60
CA SER A 72 14.28 3.02 -2.94
C SER A 72 13.34 4.21 -3.11
N TRP A 73 12.78 4.41 -4.30
CA TRP A 73 11.82 5.49 -4.57
C TRP A 73 10.56 5.35 -3.71
N PHE A 74 10.10 4.13 -3.47
CA PHE A 74 8.91 3.90 -2.65
C PHE A 74 9.22 4.25 -1.20
N MET A 75 10.33 3.73 -0.67
CA MET A 75 10.75 4.05 0.70
C MET A 75 11.05 5.53 0.90
N GLU A 76 11.51 6.23 -0.12
CA GLU A 76 11.76 7.67 -0.08
C GLU A 76 10.46 8.49 0.02
N TYR A 77 9.43 8.10 -0.73
CA TYR A 77 8.22 8.92 -0.91
C TYR A 77 6.98 8.43 -0.16
N VAL A 78 6.96 7.19 0.36
CA VAL A 78 5.78 6.68 1.08
C VAL A 78 5.63 7.35 2.44
N GLU A 79 4.45 7.94 2.66
CA GLU A 79 4.07 8.63 3.91
C GLU A 79 2.93 7.94 4.64
N ARG A 80 2.19 7.04 3.98
CA ARG A 80 1.22 6.14 4.61
C ARG A 80 1.36 4.75 4.03
N TRP A 81 1.51 3.74 4.89
CA TRP A 81 1.55 2.34 4.47
C TRP A 81 0.95 1.44 5.54
N ILE A 82 -0.37 1.22 5.48
CA ILE A 82 -1.11 0.51 6.52
C ILE A 82 -1.70 -0.78 5.97
N TRP A 83 -1.38 -1.92 6.60
CA TRP A 83 -1.95 -3.21 6.28
C TRP A 83 -3.09 -3.55 7.24
N TYR A 84 -4.19 -4.06 6.70
CA TYR A 84 -5.33 -4.58 7.44
C TYR A 84 -5.46 -6.07 7.18
N ASN A 85 -5.12 -6.89 8.18
CA ASN A 85 -5.21 -8.35 8.13
C ASN A 85 -6.43 -8.84 8.90
N SER A 86 -7.33 -9.61 8.28
CA SER A 86 -8.39 -10.30 9.03
C SER A 86 -8.31 -11.83 8.93
N ASP A 87 -7.18 -12.38 8.46
CA ASP A 87 -7.03 -13.84 8.33
C ASP A 87 -7.11 -14.56 9.69
N ASP A 88 -6.72 -13.89 10.78
CA ASP A 88 -6.83 -14.39 12.16
C ASP A 88 -8.01 -13.77 12.93
N GLY A 89 -8.87 -12.98 12.28
CA GLY A 89 -10.00 -12.28 12.89
C GLY A 89 -11.24 -13.15 13.06
N GLU A 90 -12.17 -12.74 13.94
CA GLU A 90 -13.45 -13.43 14.15
C GLU A 90 -14.34 -13.41 12.90
N ASP A 91 -14.26 -12.33 12.11
CA ASP A 91 -14.91 -12.17 10.81
C ASP A 91 -14.09 -11.30 9.84
N GLU A 92 -14.59 -11.12 8.62
CA GLU A 92 -13.87 -10.42 7.54
C GLU A 92 -13.62 -8.92 7.78
N ASN A 93 -14.22 -8.34 8.83
CA ASN A 93 -14.07 -6.96 9.27
C ASN A 93 -13.25 -6.81 10.56
N ASP A 94 -12.86 -7.92 11.19
CA ASP A 94 -12.00 -7.92 12.37
C ASP A 94 -10.53 -7.87 11.92
N PHE A 95 -10.01 -6.65 11.79
CA PHE A 95 -8.67 -6.43 11.26
C PHE A 95 -7.65 -6.21 12.37
N VAL A 96 -6.56 -6.98 12.33
CA VAL A 96 -5.26 -6.57 12.85
C VAL A 96 -4.68 -5.52 11.92
N VAL A 97 -4.48 -4.31 12.45
CA VAL A 97 -3.92 -3.17 11.71
C VAL A 97 -2.43 -3.05 12.02
N GLU A 98 -1.61 -3.04 10.97
CA GLU A 98 -0.16 -2.89 11.06
C GLU A 98 0.30 -1.67 10.27
N ASP A 99 1.06 -0.78 10.93
CA ASP A 99 1.81 0.28 10.25
C ASP A 99 3.10 -0.33 9.65
N VAL A 100 3.03 -0.66 8.37
CA VAL A 100 4.10 -1.29 7.61
C VAL A 100 5.29 -0.32 7.45
N LEU A 101 5.02 0.98 7.38
CA LEU A 101 6.08 2.00 7.32
C LEU A 101 6.89 2.02 8.62
N LEU A 102 6.20 1.96 9.76
CA LEU A 102 6.84 1.90 11.07
C LEU A 102 7.66 0.62 11.21
N HIS A 103 7.09 -0.52 10.83
CA HIS A 103 7.75 -1.83 10.86
C HIS A 103 9.11 -1.80 10.14
N TYR A 104 9.17 -1.21 8.93
CA TYR A 104 10.38 -1.27 8.10
C TYR A 104 11.33 -0.08 8.26
N THR A 105 10.88 1.07 8.76
CA THR A 105 11.69 2.31 8.74
C THR A 105 11.73 3.09 10.04
N ASN A 106 10.97 2.68 11.06
CA ASN A 106 10.79 3.43 12.30
C ASN A 106 10.21 4.86 12.09
N ARG A 107 9.57 5.11 10.93
CA ARG A 107 8.75 6.30 10.65
C ARG A 107 7.28 5.91 10.77
N THR A 108 6.47 6.74 11.40
CA THR A 108 5.03 6.49 11.50
C THR A 108 4.31 6.99 10.26
N SER A 109 3.32 6.24 9.80
CA SER A 109 2.40 6.66 8.75
C SER A 109 1.60 7.89 9.19
N ILE A 110 1.34 8.82 8.27
CA ILE A 110 0.49 9.99 8.53
C ILE A 110 -0.99 9.60 8.63
N GLU A 111 -1.75 10.29 9.49
CA GLU A 111 -3.19 10.10 9.69
C GLU A 111 -4.06 10.65 8.55
#